data_AF-Q9XCN2-F1
#
_entry.id   AF-Q9XCN2-F1
#
_cell.length_a   1.000
_cell.length_b   1.000
_cell.length_c   1.000
_cell.angle_alpha   90.00
_cell.angle_beta   90.00
_cell.angle_gamma   90.00
#
_symmetry.space_group_name_H-M   'P 1'
#
loop_
_entity.id
_entity.type
_entity.pdbx_description
1 polymer ?
#
loop_
_entity_poly.entity_id
_entity_poly.type
_entity_poly.pdbx_seq_one_letter_code
_entity_poly.pdbx_strand_id
1 'polypeptide(L)'
;GGQSFGEMEVWALEAYGAAYTLKEMLTVKSDDVKGRENAYKAITKGEAVGESEIPETFYVLTKELQSLGLDVNIFGDDVDENGQPKPIVVEEEKRPKDFNTFQLVLASPERIRSWSKGEVKKPETINYRTLKPERDGLFCTKIFGPVRDYECLCGKYKKPRFKGVICEKCGVAITHSK
;
A
#
# COMPACT_ATOMS: atom_id res chain seq x y z
N GLY A 1 6.29 25.81 -30.93
CA GLY A 1 7.34 25.27 -31.80
C GLY A 1 7.94 24.09 -31.10
N GLY A 2 7.61 22.88 -31.54
CA GLY A 2 8.30 21.68 -31.08
C GLY A 2 9.55 21.53 -31.94
N GLN A 3 10.71 21.50 -31.32
CA GLN A 3 11.95 21.20 -32.01
C GLN A 3 11.96 19.69 -32.28
N SER A 4 11.90 19.30 -33.56
CA SER A 4 11.92 17.89 -33.96
C SER A 4 13.35 17.37 -33.84
N PHE A 5 13.52 16.25 -33.15
CA PHE A 5 14.80 15.55 -33.08
C PHE A 5 15.16 14.92 -34.43
N GLY A 6 16.38 15.11 -34.90
CA GLY A 6 16.94 14.47 -36.09
C GLY A 6 17.52 13.08 -35.81
N GLU A 7 17.75 12.27 -36.85
CA GLU A 7 18.26 10.90 -36.68
C GLU A 7 19.52 10.83 -35.82
N MET A 8 20.51 11.70 -36.05
CA MET A 8 21.75 11.68 -35.26
C MET A 8 21.54 11.99 -33.77
N GLU A 9 20.52 12.78 -33.42
CA GLU A 9 20.18 13.07 -32.03
C GLU A 9 19.45 11.87 -31.38
N VAL A 10 18.64 11.15 -32.17
CA VAL A 10 18.03 9.88 -31.76
C VAL A 10 19.11 8.81 -31.52
N TRP A 11 20.09 8.69 -32.42
CA TRP A 11 21.23 7.78 -32.25
C TRP A 11 22.10 8.16 -31.05
N ALA A 12 22.29 9.44 -30.78
CA ALA A 12 23.02 9.88 -29.58
C ALA A 12 22.26 9.52 -28.29
N LEU A 13 20.93 9.67 -28.28
CA LEU A 13 20.07 9.26 -27.16
C LEU A 13 20.06 7.74 -26.96
N GLU A 14 20.03 6.94 -28.04
CA GLU A 14 20.10 5.49 -27.97
C GLU A 14 21.50 5.01 -27.54
N ALA A 15 22.57 5.58 -28.11
CA ALA A 15 23.95 5.16 -27.87
C ALA A 15 24.47 5.51 -26.46
N TYR A 16 23.98 6.60 -25.86
CA TYR A 16 24.33 6.97 -24.47
C TYR A 16 23.46 6.32 -23.40
N GLY A 17 22.62 5.34 -23.78
CA GLY A 17 21.69 4.72 -22.85
C GLY A 17 20.61 5.68 -22.33
N ALA A 18 20.44 6.85 -22.95
CA ALA A 18 19.42 7.81 -22.54
C ALA A 18 18.00 7.27 -22.79
N ALA A 19 17.83 6.41 -23.81
CA ALA A 19 16.61 5.64 -24.01
C ALA A 19 16.32 4.67 -22.84
N TYR A 20 17.35 4.03 -22.29
CA TYR A 20 17.23 3.20 -21.08
C TYR A 20 16.91 4.09 -19.88
N THR A 21 17.64 5.18 -19.65
CA THR A 21 17.36 6.15 -18.58
C THR A 21 15.93 6.74 -18.68
N LEU A 22 15.43 7.00 -19.89
CA LEU A 22 14.05 7.46 -20.12
C LEU A 22 13.03 6.35 -19.82
N LYS A 23 13.29 5.13 -20.27
CA LYS A 23 12.45 3.96 -19.95
C LYS A 23 12.39 3.75 -18.44
N GLU A 24 13.52 3.82 -17.75
CA GLU A 24 13.68 3.74 -16.29
C GLU A 24 12.91 4.85 -15.54
N MET A 25 12.96 6.08 -16.06
CA MET A 25 12.18 7.20 -15.52
C MET A 25 10.66 7.06 -15.77
N LEU A 26 10.26 6.31 -16.80
CA LEU A 26 8.86 6.10 -17.20
C LEU A 26 8.24 4.84 -16.60
N THR A 27 9.06 3.83 -16.24
CA THR A 27 8.61 2.58 -15.60
C THR A 27 8.36 2.76 -14.11
N VAL A 28 9.19 3.56 -13.43
CA VAL A 28 8.94 3.89 -12.02
C VAL A 28 7.83 4.92 -11.93
N LYS A 29 6.68 4.48 -11.42
CA LYS A 29 5.50 5.32 -11.31
C LYS A 29 5.78 6.57 -10.45
N SER A 30 5.15 7.68 -10.79
CA SER A 30 5.43 8.98 -10.15
C SER A 30 5.17 9.01 -8.64
N ASP A 31 4.28 8.14 -8.14
CA ASP A 31 3.93 7.96 -6.73
C ASP A 31 4.90 7.06 -5.95
N ASP A 32 5.76 6.30 -6.62
CA ASP A 32 6.81 5.51 -5.95
C ASP A 32 8.07 6.34 -5.71
N VAL A 33 7.99 7.19 -4.68
CA VAL A 33 9.09 8.09 -4.28
C VAL A 33 10.37 7.29 -3.95
N LYS A 34 10.24 6.10 -3.36
CA LYS A 34 11.37 5.25 -2.96
C LYS A 34 12.01 4.58 -4.17
N GLY A 35 11.22 4.01 -5.07
CA GLY A 35 11.69 3.47 -6.34
C GLY A 35 12.44 4.54 -7.14
N ARG A 36 11.91 5.78 -7.18
CA ARG A 36 12.56 6.89 -7.88
C ARG A 36 13.87 7.31 -7.24
N GLU A 37 13.92 7.37 -5.91
CA GLU A 37 15.15 7.67 -5.18
C GLU A 37 16.22 6.59 -5.43
N ASN A 38 15.84 5.32 -5.42
CA ASN A 38 16.73 4.20 -5.69
C ASN A 38 17.22 4.20 -7.14
N ALA A 39 16.34 4.44 -8.11
CA ALA A 39 16.70 4.58 -9.52
C ALA A 39 17.66 5.75 -9.73
N TYR A 40 17.39 6.91 -9.12
CA TYR A 40 18.29 8.06 -9.18
C TYR A 40 19.66 7.77 -8.56
N LYS A 41 19.70 7.07 -7.42
CA LYS A 41 20.96 6.62 -6.79
C LYS A 41 21.73 5.66 -7.69
N ALA A 42 21.06 4.74 -8.38
CA ALA A 42 21.71 3.83 -9.31
C ALA A 42 22.31 4.59 -10.51
N ILE A 43 21.52 5.49 -11.13
CA ILE A 43 21.98 6.33 -12.25
C ILE A 43 23.19 7.18 -11.87
N THR A 44 23.15 7.84 -10.70
CA THR A 44 24.26 8.69 -10.23
C THR A 44 25.53 7.90 -9.92
N LYS A 45 25.41 6.62 -9.59
CA LYS A 45 26.54 5.69 -9.38
C LYS A 45 27.01 5.00 -10.66
N GLY A 46 26.30 5.16 -11.78
CA GLY A 46 26.56 4.40 -13.01
C GLY A 46 26.19 2.91 -12.89
N GLU A 47 25.37 2.55 -11.91
CA GLU A 47 24.82 1.20 -11.73
C GLU A 47 23.56 1.05 -12.58
N ALA A 48 23.27 -0.18 -13.01
CA ALA A 48 21.98 -0.48 -13.62
C ALA A 48 20.86 -0.25 -12.58
N VAL A 49 19.78 0.38 -13.00
CA VAL A 49 18.60 0.51 -12.15
C VAL A 49 18.00 -0.89 -11.97
N GLY A 50 17.61 -1.22 -10.74
CA GLY A 50 17.05 -2.53 -10.40
C GLY A 50 15.71 -2.79 -11.07
N GLU A 51 15.20 -4.02 -10.94
CA GLU A 51 13.87 -4.38 -11.44
C GLU A 51 12.77 -3.55 -10.76
N SER A 52 11.72 -3.23 -11.52
CA SER A 52 10.58 -2.48 -10.99
C SER A 52 9.83 -3.32 -9.96
N GLU A 53 9.72 -2.82 -8.74
CA GLU A 53 8.87 -3.43 -7.72
C GLU A 53 7.39 -3.07 -7.95
N ILE A 54 6.49 -3.81 -7.30
CA ILE A 54 5.04 -3.48 -7.28
C ILE A 54 4.83 -2.08 -6.68
N PRO A 55 4.19 -1.15 -7.40
CA PRO A 55 3.98 0.20 -6.92
C PRO A 55 2.93 0.27 -5.81
N GLU A 56 3.02 1.27 -4.95
CA GLU A 56 2.06 1.52 -3.87
C GLU A 56 0.61 1.68 -4.37
N THR A 57 0.41 2.33 -5.52
CA THR A 57 -0.93 2.41 -6.14
C THR A 57 -1.57 1.05 -6.36
N PHE A 58 -0.80 0.00 -6.68
CA PHE A 58 -1.38 -1.33 -6.89
C PHE A 58 -2.02 -1.84 -5.59
N TYR A 59 -1.37 -1.65 -4.45
CA TYR A 59 -1.95 -1.99 -3.15
C TYR A 59 -3.21 -1.18 -2.86
N VAL A 60 -3.23 0.11 -3.20
CA VAL A 60 -4.43 0.96 -3.09
C VAL A 60 -5.57 0.39 -3.95
N LEU A 61 -5.29 0.05 -5.21
CA LEU A 61 -6.26 -0.58 -6.12
C LEU A 61 -6.82 -1.88 -5.54
N THR A 62 -5.98 -2.74 -4.95
CA THR A 62 -6.49 -3.98 -4.32
C THR A 62 -7.47 -3.68 -3.18
N LYS A 63 -7.27 -2.60 -2.42
CA LYS A 63 -8.18 -2.19 -1.35
C LYS A 63 -9.47 -1.59 -1.88
N GLU A 64 -9.41 -0.83 -2.97
CA GLU A 64 -10.59 -0.33 -3.67
C GLU A 64 -11.45 -1.48 -4.20
N LEU A 65 -10.84 -2.47 -4.85
CA LEU A 65 -11.55 -3.66 -5.33
C LEU A 65 -12.17 -4.47 -4.17
N GLN A 66 -11.45 -4.63 -3.06
CA GLN A 66 -11.98 -5.25 -1.84
C GLN A 66 -13.19 -4.49 -1.28
N SER A 67 -13.16 -3.14 -1.32
CA SER A 67 -14.29 -2.30 -0.90
C SER A 67 -15.54 -2.49 -1.76
N LEU A 68 -15.36 -2.87 -3.03
CA LEU A 68 -16.46 -3.19 -3.95
C LEU A 68 -16.99 -4.63 -3.76
N GLY A 69 -16.41 -5.40 -2.82
CA GLY A 69 -16.78 -6.80 -2.59
C GLY A 69 -16.12 -7.77 -3.59
N LEU A 70 -15.04 -7.36 -4.25
CA LEU A 70 -14.23 -8.25 -5.08
C LEU A 70 -13.07 -8.82 -4.25
N ASP A 71 -12.92 -10.14 -4.31
CA ASP A 71 -11.75 -10.82 -3.78
C ASP A 71 -10.60 -10.75 -4.78
N VAL A 72 -9.43 -10.36 -4.27
CA VAL A 72 -8.22 -10.14 -5.05
C VAL A 72 -7.17 -11.12 -4.56
N ASN A 73 -6.77 -12.06 -5.42
CA ASN A 73 -5.72 -13.03 -5.15
C ASN A 73 -4.52 -12.76 -6.06
N ILE A 74 -3.33 -12.70 -5.45
CA ILE A 74 -2.06 -12.45 -6.12
C ILE A 74 -1.25 -13.74 -6.00
N PHE A 75 -0.68 -14.22 -7.10
CA PHE A 75 0.14 -15.43 -7.13
C PHE A 75 1.54 -15.09 -7.66
N GLY A 76 2.55 -15.57 -6.95
CA GLY A 76 3.95 -15.52 -7.38
C GLY A 76 4.41 -16.85 -7.96
N ASP A 77 5.70 -17.13 -7.82
CA ASP A 77 6.31 -18.40 -8.24
C ASP A 77 6.10 -19.54 -7.23
N ASP A 78 5.66 -19.22 -6.02
CA ASP A 78 5.45 -20.21 -4.96
C ASP A 78 4.26 -21.13 -5.29
N VAL A 79 4.58 -22.42 -5.44
CA VAL A 79 3.61 -23.50 -5.63
C VAL A 79 3.47 -24.30 -4.34
N ASP A 80 2.23 -24.67 -3.99
CA ASP A 80 1.95 -25.58 -2.89
C ASP A 80 2.46 -27.01 -3.21
N GLU A 81 2.49 -27.89 -2.20
CA GLU A 81 2.95 -29.29 -2.32
C GLU A 81 2.24 -30.10 -3.42
N ASN A 82 1.05 -29.65 -3.83
CA ASN A 82 0.25 -30.26 -4.89
C ASN A 82 0.46 -29.61 -6.28
N GLY A 83 1.43 -28.70 -6.43
CA GLY A 83 1.73 -27.99 -7.67
C GLY A 83 0.72 -26.90 -8.05
N GLN A 84 -0.15 -26.48 -7.12
CA GLN A 84 -1.10 -25.39 -7.33
C GLN A 84 -0.48 -24.06 -6.88
N PRO A 85 -0.73 -22.94 -7.60
CA PRO A 85 -0.20 -21.64 -7.23
C PRO A 85 -0.85 -21.17 -5.91
N LYS A 86 -0.02 -20.82 -4.93
CA LYS A 86 -0.49 -20.36 -3.62
C LYS A 86 -0.75 -18.86 -3.64
N PRO A 87 -1.89 -18.37 -3.12
CA PRO A 87 -2.11 -16.94 -3.02
C PRO A 87 -1.14 -16.33 -2.00
N ILE A 88 -0.43 -15.27 -2.40
CA ILE A 88 0.44 -14.49 -1.54
C ILE A 88 -0.41 -13.72 -0.53
N VAL A 89 -0.16 -13.94 0.76
CA VAL A 89 -0.77 -13.14 1.83
C VAL A 89 -0.02 -11.83 1.94
N VAL A 90 -0.68 -10.72 1.57
CA VAL A 90 -0.08 -9.38 1.67
C VAL A 90 -0.16 -8.90 3.12
N GLU A 91 0.96 -9.00 3.84
CA GLU A 91 1.13 -8.41 5.17
C GLU A 91 1.76 -7.01 5.05
N GLU A 92 1.41 -6.09 5.95
CA GLU A 92 1.95 -4.71 5.91
C GLU A 92 3.46 -4.64 6.14
N GLU A 93 4.01 -5.55 6.94
CA GLU A 93 5.45 -5.62 7.23
C GLU A 93 6.22 -6.38 6.14
N LYS A 94 5.54 -7.16 5.29
CA LYS A 94 6.13 -8.00 4.25
C LYS A 94 5.28 -7.93 2.97
N ARG A 95 5.44 -6.83 2.24
CA ARG A 95 4.80 -6.67 0.93
C ARG A 95 5.61 -7.42 -0.14
N PRO A 96 4.96 -8.19 -1.02
CA PRO A 96 5.66 -8.82 -2.13
C PRO A 96 6.28 -7.76 -3.05
N LYS A 97 7.40 -8.11 -3.68
CA LYS A 97 8.07 -7.23 -4.64
C LYS A 97 7.60 -7.45 -6.06
N ASP A 98 7.10 -8.64 -6.36
CA ASP A 98 6.64 -9.04 -7.69
C ASP A 98 5.51 -10.08 -7.60
N PHE A 99 4.75 -10.23 -8.70
CA PHE A 99 3.72 -11.25 -8.88
C PHE A 99 3.53 -11.61 -10.36
N ASN A 100 3.14 -12.85 -10.62
CA ASN A 100 2.93 -13.35 -11.98
C ASN A 100 1.47 -13.32 -12.41
N THR A 101 0.57 -13.64 -11.48
CA THR A 101 -0.86 -13.79 -11.80
C THR A 101 -1.71 -13.01 -10.82
N PHE A 102 -2.70 -12.33 -11.39
CA PHE A 102 -3.69 -11.55 -10.66
C PHE A 102 -5.08 -12.12 -10.96
N GLN A 103 -5.80 -12.53 -9.92
CA GLN A 103 -7.12 -13.12 -10.05
C GLN A 103 -8.16 -12.29 -9.30
N LEU A 104 -9.27 -12.02 -9.97
CA LEU A 104 -10.45 -11.37 -9.41
C LEU A 104 -11.59 -12.36 -9.30
N VAL A 105 -12.19 -12.43 -8.11
CA VAL A 105 -13.34 -13.30 -7.81
C VAL A 105 -14.38 -12.49 -7.04
N LEU A 106 -15.64 -12.91 -7.04
CA LEU A 106 -16.64 -12.35 -6.12
C LEU A 106 -16.32 -12.79 -4.69
N ALA A 107 -16.27 -11.84 -3.76
CA ALA A 107 -16.00 -12.16 -2.36
C ALA A 107 -17.23 -12.78 -1.69
N SER A 108 -17.04 -13.89 -0.98
CA SER A 108 -18.09 -14.45 -0.14
C SER A 108 -18.31 -13.59 1.12
N PRO A 109 -19.51 -13.62 1.75
CA PRO A 109 -19.76 -12.91 3.00
C PRO A 109 -18.79 -13.27 4.13
N GLU A 110 -18.38 -14.54 4.19
CA GLU A 110 -17.40 -15.04 5.15
C GLU A 110 -16.03 -14.40 4.93
N ARG A 111 -15.61 -14.28 3.66
CA ARG A 111 -14.35 -13.66 3.29
C ARG A 111 -14.34 -12.16 3.59
N ILE A 112 -15.43 -11.44 3.32
CA ILE A 112 -15.56 -10.02 3.68
C ILE A 112 -15.42 -9.82 5.20
N ARG A 113 -16.03 -10.70 6.00
CA ARG A 113 -15.90 -10.66 7.47
C ARG A 113 -14.46 -10.93 7.93
N SER A 114 -13.71 -11.77 7.24
CA SER A 114 -12.31 -12.05 7.57
C SER A 114 -11.38 -10.83 7.39
N TRP A 115 -11.71 -9.93 6.47
CA TRP A 115 -10.96 -8.68 6.26
C TRP A 115 -11.32 -7.60 7.29
N SER A 116 -12.51 -7.70 7.87
CA SER A 116 -13.04 -6.70 8.78
C SER A 116 -12.34 -6.76 10.14
N LYS A 117 -12.05 -5.57 10.68
CA LYS A 117 -11.49 -5.38 12.02
C LYS A 117 -12.55 -4.99 13.05
N GLY A 118 -13.80 -4.90 12.63
CA GLY A 118 -14.93 -4.51 13.48
C GLY A 118 -16.15 -4.07 12.69
N GLU A 119 -17.27 -3.90 13.39
CA GLU A 119 -18.56 -3.56 12.81
C GLU A 119 -18.91 -2.10 13.08
N VAL A 120 -19.28 -1.36 12.04
CA VAL A 120 -19.84 -0.01 12.15
C VAL A 120 -21.34 -0.12 12.35
N LYS A 121 -21.85 0.43 13.45
CA LYS A 121 -23.28 0.35 13.82
C LYS A 121 -24.02 1.67 13.61
N LYS A 122 -23.26 2.74 13.44
CA LYS A 122 -23.69 4.13 13.58
C LYS A 122 -23.19 4.94 12.38
N PRO A 123 -24.04 5.74 11.72
CA PRO A 123 -23.62 6.53 10.56
C PRO A 123 -22.79 7.77 10.94
N GLU A 124 -22.63 8.07 12.23
CA GLU A 124 -21.91 9.22 12.72
C GLU A 124 -20.40 9.15 12.42
N THR A 125 -19.81 10.31 12.16
CA THR A 125 -18.41 10.44 11.76
C THR A 125 -17.55 10.98 12.91
N ILE A 126 -17.57 12.28 13.10
CA ILE A 126 -16.77 13.02 14.06
C ILE A 126 -17.71 13.93 14.86
N ASN A 127 -17.44 14.04 16.15
CA ASN A 127 -18.16 14.95 17.02
C ASN A 127 -17.85 16.42 16.65
N TYR A 128 -18.88 17.20 16.34
CA TYR A 128 -18.72 18.60 15.89
C TYR A 128 -18.01 19.52 16.89
N ARG A 129 -18.11 19.25 18.20
CA ARG A 129 -17.50 20.10 19.25
C ARG A 129 -16.09 19.64 19.60
N THR A 130 -15.90 18.33 19.79
CA THR A 130 -14.62 17.80 20.27
C THR A 130 -13.66 17.43 19.14
N LEU A 131 -14.14 17.39 17.90
CA LEU A 131 -13.41 16.90 16.72
C LEU A 131 -12.84 15.48 16.91
N LYS A 132 -13.43 14.71 17.84
CA LYS A 132 -13.05 13.33 18.10
C LYS A 132 -13.97 12.39 17.31
N PRO A 133 -13.43 11.29 16.77
CA PRO A 133 -14.25 10.30 16.11
C PRO A 133 -15.28 9.68 17.07
N GLU A 134 -16.49 9.45 16.55
CA GLU A 134 -17.57 8.85 17.32
C GLU A 134 -17.36 7.34 17.53
N ARG A 135 -17.89 6.82 18.64
CA ARG A 135 -17.79 5.39 18.96
C ARG A 135 -18.77 4.59 18.10
N ASP A 136 -18.27 3.50 17.53
CA ASP A 136 -18.98 2.61 16.59
C ASP A 136 -19.45 3.29 15.29
N GLY A 137 -18.96 4.52 15.03
CA GLY A 137 -19.20 5.31 13.83
C GLY A 137 -18.23 4.99 12.67
N LEU A 138 -18.38 5.72 11.57
CA LEU A 138 -17.60 5.54 10.34
C LEU A 138 -16.09 5.78 10.51
N PHE A 139 -15.69 6.56 11.52
CA PHE A 139 -14.27 6.82 11.84
C PHE A 139 -13.87 6.23 13.19
N CYS A 140 -14.56 5.18 13.66
CA CYS A 140 -14.30 4.63 14.99
C CYS A 140 -12.85 4.15 15.15
N THR A 141 -12.12 4.80 16.06
CA THR A 141 -10.71 4.49 16.36
C THR A 141 -10.47 3.07 16.90
N LYS A 142 -11.51 2.41 17.41
CA LYS A 142 -11.43 1.00 17.81
C LYS A 142 -11.29 0.06 16.60
N ILE A 143 -11.94 0.39 15.49
CA ILE A 143 -11.99 -0.42 14.27
C ILE A 143 -10.80 -0.09 13.37
N PHE A 144 -10.58 1.20 13.12
CA PHE A 144 -9.62 1.68 12.13
C PHE A 144 -8.23 1.98 12.72
N GLY A 145 -8.11 2.10 14.05
CA GLY A 145 -6.85 2.38 14.74
C GLY A 145 -6.76 3.80 15.31
N PRO A 146 -5.60 4.17 15.87
CA PRO A 146 -5.41 5.46 16.52
C PRO A 146 -5.29 6.62 15.52
N VAL A 147 -5.77 7.81 15.92
CA VAL A 147 -5.66 9.05 15.11
C VAL A 147 -4.23 9.60 15.11
N ARG A 148 -3.44 9.27 16.13
CA ARG A 148 -2.06 9.72 16.31
C ARG A 148 -1.17 8.55 16.63
N ASP A 149 0.06 8.60 16.16
CA ASP A 149 1.03 7.53 16.37
C ASP A 149 1.22 7.25 17.86
N TYR A 150 1.05 5.97 18.20
CA TYR A 150 1.28 5.45 19.55
C TYR A 150 0.49 6.20 20.65
N GLU A 151 -0.69 6.74 20.33
CA GLU A 151 -1.57 7.42 21.27
C GLU A 151 -3.02 6.91 21.16
N CYS A 152 -3.59 6.51 22.29
CA CYS A 152 -5.00 6.12 22.35
C CYS A 152 -5.95 7.34 22.39
N LEU A 153 -7.21 7.18 21.96
CA LEU A 153 -8.19 8.28 21.87
C LEU A 153 -8.42 9.03 23.20
N CYS A 154 -8.38 8.32 24.34
CA CYS A 154 -8.60 8.94 25.65
C CYS A 154 -7.32 9.55 26.25
N GLY A 155 -6.16 9.34 25.64
CA GLY A 155 -4.87 9.84 26.10
C GLY A 155 -4.29 9.15 27.35
N LYS A 156 -4.87 8.02 27.82
CA LYS A 156 -4.35 7.24 28.97
C LYS A 156 -2.96 6.68 28.64
N TYR A 157 -2.85 6.07 27.47
CA TYR A 157 -1.59 5.56 26.95
C TYR A 157 -1.11 6.45 25.81
N LYS A 158 0.15 6.87 25.94
CA LYS A 158 0.88 7.70 24.97
C LYS A 158 2.33 7.24 24.92
N LYS A 159 2.98 7.46 23.77
CA LYS A 159 4.38 7.13 23.44
C LYS A 159 4.57 5.68 22.96
N PRO A 160 5.63 5.40 22.17
CA PRO A 160 5.89 4.09 21.57
C PRO A 160 6.10 2.94 22.57
N ARG A 161 6.41 3.23 23.83
CA ARG A 161 6.63 2.22 24.88
C ARG A 161 5.43 1.29 25.11
N PHE A 162 4.21 1.74 24.77
CA PHE A 162 2.99 0.96 24.91
C PHE A 162 2.54 0.32 23.59
N LYS A 163 3.41 0.23 22.58
CA LYS A 163 3.10 -0.41 21.29
C LYS A 163 2.51 -1.80 21.50
N GLY A 164 1.36 -2.07 20.87
CA GLY A 164 0.64 -3.35 20.97
C GLY A 164 -0.34 -3.46 22.14
N VAL A 165 -0.35 -2.53 23.09
CA VAL A 165 -1.34 -2.53 24.19
C VAL A 165 -2.68 -1.97 23.71
N ILE A 166 -3.78 -2.64 24.08
CA ILE A 166 -5.15 -2.17 23.83
C ILE A 166 -5.64 -1.38 25.04
N CYS A 167 -6.12 -0.16 24.82
CA CYS A 167 -6.59 0.68 25.92
C CYS A 167 -7.92 0.16 26.51
N GLU A 168 -7.96 -0.13 27.80
CA GLU A 168 -9.18 -0.59 28.50
C GLU A 168 -10.34 0.42 28.44
N LYS A 169 -10.04 1.73 28.37
CA LYS A 169 -11.07 2.78 28.42
C LYS A 169 -11.72 3.04 27.06
N CYS A 170 -10.91 3.10 26.00
CA CYS A 170 -11.41 3.43 24.64
C CYS A 170 -11.35 2.26 23.66
N GLY A 171 -10.72 1.14 24.00
CA GLY A 171 -10.57 -0.03 23.14
C GLY A 171 -9.59 0.14 21.97
N VAL A 172 -8.88 1.27 21.90
CA VAL A 172 -7.95 1.59 20.80
C VAL A 172 -6.62 0.88 21.03
N ALA A 173 -6.16 0.13 20.02
CA ALA A 173 -4.83 -0.46 19.99
C ALA A 173 -3.77 0.60 19.72
N ILE A 174 -2.65 0.54 20.44
CA ILE A 174 -1.56 1.50 20.31
C ILE A 174 -0.62 1.03 19.21
N THR A 175 -0.78 1.60 18.03
CA THR A 175 0.00 1.30 16.82
C THR A 175 0.39 2.61 16.12
N HIS A 176 1.09 2.51 14.99
CA HIS A 176 1.22 3.62 14.06
C HIS A 176 -0.17 4.01 13.53
N SER A 177 -0.42 5.30 13.34
CA SER A 177 -1.58 5.77 12.60
C SER A 177 -1.36 5.45 11.12
N LYS A 178 -2.28 4.68 10.54
CA LYS A 178 -2.17 4.26 9.13
C LYS A 178 -2.38 5.44 8.19
#